data_AF-X2B300-F1
#
_entry.id   AF-X2B300-F1
#
_cell.length_a   1.000
_cell.length_b   1.000
_cell.length_c   1.000
_cell.angle_alpha   90.00
_cell.angle_beta   90.00
_cell.angle_gamma   90.00
#
_symmetry.space_group_name_H-M   'P 1'
#
loop_
_entity.id
_entity.type
_entity.pdbx_description
1 polymer ?
#
loop_
_entity_poly.entity_id
_entity_poly.type
_entity_poly.pdbx_seq_one_letter_code
_entity_poly.pdbx_strand_id
1 'polypeptide(L)'
;NRMDRWVCPNDRQLALRAKLGSGWSVHTNKMQGFRREEQLNCDEQECIMRVIKRAEMIDNLEMERVGRLVDRLENMKKNSIGNGNSQCVLCADEFGLLAASPTYCDDCKKAVCTKCGVDTFNSHHQPLWLCKICSENRELWKRSGAWFFKGIPKHVLPSK
;
A
#
# COMPACT_ATOMS: atom_id res chain seq x y z
N ASN A 1 16.02 12.14 45.44
CA ASN A 1 15.73 12.05 44.00
C ASN A 1 15.49 10.58 43.64
N ARG A 2 14.25 10.10 43.64
CA ARG A 2 13.91 8.71 43.31
C ARG A 2 12.89 8.79 42.17
N MET A 3 13.32 8.54 40.93
CA MET A 3 12.38 8.44 39.81
C MET A 3 11.52 7.19 40.02
N ASP A 4 10.20 7.36 40.12
CA ASP A 4 9.26 6.26 40.18
C ASP A 4 9.39 5.44 38.89
N ARG A 5 9.93 4.22 39.03
CA ARG A 5 10.10 3.28 37.93
C ARG A 5 8.72 2.82 37.48
N TRP A 6 8.34 3.17 36.26
CA TRP A 6 7.08 2.72 35.67
C TRP A 6 7.09 1.19 35.53
N VAL A 7 6.04 0.54 36.05
CA VAL A 7 5.85 -0.91 35.96
C VAL A 7 4.49 -1.18 35.35
N CYS A 8 4.46 -1.99 34.29
CA CYS A 8 3.24 -2.40 33.63
C CYS A 8 2.30 -3.13 34.62
N PRO A 9 1.03 -2.74 34.75
CA PRO A 9 0.11 -3.41 35.65
C PRO A 9 -0.25 -4.82 35.15
N ASN A 10 -0.65 -5.71 36.06
CA ASN A 10 -1.14 -7.03 35.70
C ASN A 10 -2.62 -7.03 35.25
N ASP A 11 -3.05 -8.10 34.59
CA ASP A 11 -4.39 -8.21 33.96
C ASP A 11 -5.54 -7.98 34.94
N ARG A 12 -5.40 -8.41 36.20
CA ARG A 12 -6.42 -8.17 37.23
C ARG A 12 -6.56 -6.68 37.55
N GLN A 13 -5.43 -5.97 37.63
CA GLN A 13 -5.43 -4.52 37.82
C GLN A 13 -5.96 -3.79 36.59
N LEU A 14 -5.64 -4.25 35.39
CA LEU A 14 -6.15 -3.70 34.12
C LEU A 14 -7.66 -3.86 34.00
N ALA A 15 -8.19 -5.05 34.28
CA ALA A 15 -9.63 -5.32 34.28
C ALA A 15 -10.37 -4.48 35.34
N LEU A 16 -9.79 -4.33 36.54
CA LEU A 16 -10.35 -3.46 37.57
C LEU A 16 -10.35 -1.99 37.13
N ARG A 17 -9.26 -1.52 36.51
CA ARG A 17 -9.17 -0.14 36.01
C ARG A 17 -10.18 0.16 34.92
N ALA A 18 -10.41 -0.79 34.01
CA ALA A 18 -11.43 -0.69 32.98
C ALA A 18 -12.84 -0.59 33.60
N LYS A 19 -13.15 -1.43 34.60
CA LYS A 19 -14.43 -1.36 35.34
C LYS A 19 -14.62 -0.05 36.11
N LEU A 20 -13.53 0.53 36.61
CA LEU A 20 -13.55 1.79 37.36
C LEU A 20 -13.40 3.04 36.48
N GLY A 21 -13.23 2.90 35.16
CA GLY A 21 -13.02 4.02 34.24
C GLY A 21 -11.73 4.82 34.48
N SER A 22 -10.72 4.21 35.11
CA SER A 22 -9.52 4.92 35.60
C SER A 22 -8.34 4.98 34.61
N GLY A 23 -8.58 4.60 33.35
CA GLY A 23 -7.60 4.70 32.25
C GLY A 23 -6.38 3.76 32.38
N TRP A 24 -5.48 3.84 31.41
CA TRP A 24 -4.32 2.95 31.25
C TRP A 24 -3.03 3.48 31.91
N SER A 25 -2.96 4.77 32.22
CA SER A 25 -1.77 5.44 32.75
C SER A 25 -2.13 6.46 33.84
N VAL A 26 -1.84 6.12 35.11
CA VAL A 26 -1.92 7.08 36.21
C VAL A 26 -0.67 6.91 37.08
N HIS A 27 0.07 8.00 37.31
CA HIS A 27 1.06 8.05 38.39
C HIS A 27 0.34 7.86 39.72
N THR A 28 0.74 6.85 40.50
CA THR A 28 0.04 6.32 41.68
C THR A 28 -0.15 7.29 42.85
N ASN A 29 0.17 8.57 42.71
CA ASN A 29 0.18 9.53 43.82
C ASN A 29 -0.70 10.79 43.64
N LYS A 30 -1.59 10.83 42.64
CA LYS A 30 -2.61 11.89 42.52
C LYS A 30 -4.00 11.29 42.34
N MET A 31 -4.55 10.76 43.43
CA MET A 31 -5.99 10.51 43.57
C MET A 31 -6.71 11.87 43.76
N GLN A 32 -6.63 12.76 42.76
CA GLN A 32 -7.57 13.87 42.64
C GLN A 32 -8.71 13.35 41.77
N GLY A 33 -9.94 13.57 42.25
CA GLY A 33 -11.19 12.93 41.84
C GLY A 33 -11.29 12.52 40.37
N PHE A 34 -11.92 11.36 40.16
CA PHE A 34 -12.49 10.89 38.89
C PHE A 34 -12.62 12.03 37.88
N ARG A 35 -11.61 12.16 37.00
CA ARG A 35 -11.73 13.05 35.85
C ARG A 35 -12.91 12.49 35.06
N ARG A 36 -14.04 13.19 35.10
CA ARG A 36 -15.04 13.11 34.03
C ARG A 36 -14.25 13.14 32.72
N GLU A 37 -14.63 12.34 31.74
CA GLU A 37 -14.16 12.55 30.36
C GLU A 37 -14.15 14.06 30.13
N GLU A 38 -12.94 14.63 30.01
CA GLU A 38 -12.78 16.06 29.82
C GLU A 38 -13.39 16.30 28.44
N GLN A 39 -14.65 16.72 28.43
CA GLN A 39 -15.38 16.96 27.21
C GLN A 39 -14.60 18.03 26.46
N LEU A 40 -14.11 17.66 25.28
CA LEU A 40 -13.38 18.56 24.41
C LEU A 40 -14.20 19.83 24.25
N ASN A 41 -13.60 20.97 24.54
CA ASN A 41 -14.27 22.25 24.33
C ASN A 41 -14.45 22.49 22.82
N CYS A 42 -15.28 23.49 22.47
CA CYS A 42 -15.58 23.76 21.06
C CYS A 42 -14.31 24.01 20.22
N ASP A 43 -13.29 24.68 20.78
CA ASP A 43 -12.06 25.00 20.07
C ASP A 43 -11.19 23.76 19.82
N GLU A 44 -11.12 22.84 20.80
CA GLU A 44 -10.45 21.54 20.67
C GLU A 44 -11.14 20.65 19.64
N GLN A 45 -12.47 20.59 19.68
CA GLN A 45 -13.26 19.88 18.68
C GLN A 45 -13.02 20.45 17.28
N GLU A 46 -13.05 21.77 17.13
CA GLU A 46 -12.76 22.42 15.84
C GLU A 46 -11.35 22.10 15.35
N CYS A 47 -10.36 22.08 16.24
CA CYS A 47 -8.99 21.72 15.90
C CYS A 47 -8.89 20.29 15.35
N ILE A 48 -9.52 19.32 16.02
CA ILE A 48 -9.58 17.92 15.58
C ILE A 48 -10.29 17.80 14.23
N MET A 49 -11.43 18.46 14.07
CA MET A 49 -12.19 18.43 12.81
C MET A 49 -11.39 18.99 11.64
N ARG A 50 -10.55 20.02 11.87
CA ARG A 50 -9.65 20.54 10.82
C ARG A 50 -8.58 19.53 10.40
N VAL A 51 -8.06 18.73 11.34
CA VAL A 51 -7.10 17.65 11.03
C VAL A 51 -7.77 16.56 10.21
N ILE A 52 -8.96 16.12 10.62
CA ILE A 52 -9.73 15.08 9.90
C ILE A 52 -10.02 15.52 8.46
N LYS A 53 -10.57 16.72 8.28
CA LYS A 53 -10.87 17.26 6.93
C LYS A 53 -9.64 17.33 6.03
N ARG A 54 -8.47 17.67 6.60
CA ARG A 54 -7.21 17.68 5.85
C ARG A 54 -6.78 16.27 5.47
N ALA A 55 -6.89 15.30 6.38
CA ALA A 55 -6.58 13.91 6.11
C ALA A 55 -7.48 13.34 5.00
N GLU A 56 -8.80 13.57 5.08
CA GLU A 56 -9.77 13.17 4.06
C GLU A 56 -9.47 13.78 2.69
N MET A 57 -9.07 15.07 2.64
CA MET A 57 -8.65 15.72 1.41
C MET A 57 -7.43 15.02 0.78
N ILE A 58 -6.42 14.68 1.59
CA ILE A 58 -5.22 13.98 1.12
C ILE A 58 -5.59 12.57 0.63
N ASP A 59 -6.46 11.85 1.36
CA ASP A 59 -6.91 10.52 0.97
C ASP A 59 -7.64 10.55 -0.38
N ASN A 60 -8.51 11.53 -0.61
CA ASN A 60 -9.21 11.69 -1.90
C ASN A 60 -8.23 11.94 -3.05
N LEU A 61 -7.24 12.82 -2.86
CA LEU A 61 -6.20 13.07 -3.88
C LEU A 61 -5.37 11.81 -4.16
N GLU A 62 -5.09 11.02 -3.12
CA GLU A 62 -4.38 9.76 -3.26
C GLU A 62 -5.21 8.70 -4.00
N MET A 63 -6.51 8.62 -3.73
CA MET A 63 -7.43 7.73 -4.45
C MET A 63 -7.43 8.01 -5.96
N GLU A 64 -7.45 9.28 -6.37
CA GLU A 64 -7.34 9.66 -7.78
C GLU A 64 -5.96 9.34 -8.37
N ARG A 65 -4.89 9.58 -7.62
CA ARG A 65 -3.53 9.31 -8.06
C ARG A 65 -3.30 7.82 -8.29
N VAL A 66 -3.74 6.96 -7.36
CA VAL A 66 -3.71 5.50 -7.52
C VAL A 66 -4.60 5.08 -8.69
N GLY A 67 -5.76 5.71 -8.84
CA GLY A 67 -6.66 5.47 -9.98
C GLY A 67 -5.98 5.65 -11.34
N ARG A 68 -5.21 6.72 -11.52
CA ARG A 68 -4.41 6.94 -12.74
C ARG A 68 -3.34 5.89 -12.98
N LEU A 69 -2.73 5.34 -11.91
CA LEU A 69 -1.77 4.24 -12.04
C LEU A 69 -2.45 2.95 -12.50
N VAL A 70 -3.60 2.63 -11.90
CA VAL A 70 -4.40 1.45 -12.25
C VAL A 70 -4.87 1.55 -13.69
N ASP A 71 -5.44 2.70 -14.09
CA ASP A 71 -5.92 2.93 -15.45
C ASP A 71 -4.81 2.75 -16.49
N ARG A 72 -3.62 3.29 -16.24
CA ARG A 72 -2.45 3.08 -17.11
C ARG A 72 -2.12 1.58 -17.27
N LEU A 73 -2.08 0.83 -16.17
CA LEU A 73 -1.76 -0.60 -16.21
C LEU A 73 -2.84 -1.39 -16.95
N GLU A 74 -4.11 -1.11 -16.71
CA GLU A 74 -5.23 -1.75 -17.41
C GLU A 74 -5.23 -1.42 -18.90
N ASN A 75 -4.89 -0.18 -19.27
CA ASN A 75 -4.72 0.19 -20.68
C ASN A 75 -3.57 -0.59 -21.33
N MET A 76 -2.45 -0.81 -20.64
CA MET A 76 -1.36 -1.66 -21.16
C MET A 76 -1.82 -3.11 -21.36
N LYS A 77 -2.59 -3.68 -20.42
CA LYS A 77 -3.16 -5.02 -20.56
C LYS A 77 -4.11 -5.11 -21.75
N LYS A 78 -5.02 -4.14 -21.89
CA LYS A 78 -6.00 -4.09 -22.97
C LYS A 78 -5.35 -4.01 -24.36
N ASN A 79 -4.23 -3.30 -24.49
CA ASN A 79 -3.51 -3.14 -25.74
C ASN A 79 -2.50 -4.27 -26.03
N SER A 80 -2.37 -5.25 -25.13
CA SER A 80 -1.57 -6.44 -25.40
C SER A 80 -2.34 -7.39 -26.32
N ILE A 81 -1.70 -7.82 -27.41
CA ILE A 81 -2.37 -8.57 -28.49
C ILE A 81 -1.79 -9.96 -28.74
N GLY A 82 -0.66 -10.31 -28.11
CA GLY A 82 0.01 -11.57 -28.35
C GLY A 82 -0.39 -12.69 -27.39
N ASN A 83 -0.19 -13.94 -27.84
CA ASN A 83 -0.55 -15.12 -27.06
C ASN A 83 0.46 -15.47 -25.94
N GLY A 84 1.71 -15.00 -26.03
CA GLY A 84 2.75 -15.30 -25.04
C GLY A 84 3.33 -16.71 -25.12
N ASN A 85 3.10 -17.44 -26.21
CA ASN A 85 3.61 -18.78 -26.48
C ASN A 85 4.49 -18.78 -27.73
N SER A 86 3.87 -18.75 -28.92
CA SER A 86 4.55 -18.64 -30.22
C SER A 86 4.80 -17.19 -30.63
N GLN A 87 4.19 -16.23 -29.94
CA GLN A 87 4.27 -14.81 -30.21
C GLN A 87 4.55 -14.02 -28.94
N CYS A 88 5.19 -12.87 -29.06
CA CYS A 88 5.42 -11.97 -27.94
C CYS A 88 4.09 -11.55 -27.32
N VAL A 89 3.92 -11.75 -26.00
CA VAL A 89 2.69 -11.41 -25.27
C VAL A 89 2.22 -9.96 -25.44
N LEU A 90 3.10 -9.02 -25.76
CA LEU A 90 2.73 -7.61 -25.95
C LEU A 90 2.41 -7.28 -27.40
N CYS A 91 3.38 -7.39 -28.31
CA CYS A 91 3.27 -6.91 -29.68
C CYS A 91 2.84 -7.96 -30.72
N ALA A 92 2.69 -9.24 -30.30
CA ALA A 92 2.42 -10.37 -31.18
C ALA A 92 3.52 -10.72 -32.22
N ASP A 93 4.72 -10.15 -32.13
CA ASP A 93 5.86 -10.57 -32.96
C ASP A 93 6.09 -12.09 -32.83
N GLU A 94 6.25 -12.78 -33.96
CA GLU A 94 6.42 -14.23 -34.01
C GLU A 94 7.81 -14.68 -33.58
N PHE A 95 7.85 -15.82 -32.87
CA PHE A 95 9.07 -16.55 -32.53
C PHE A 95 9.17 -17.81 -33.39
N GLY A 96 10.39 -18.21 -33.77
CA GLY A 96 10.60 -19.36 -34.64
C GLY A 96 12.03 -19.51 -35.11
N LEU A 97 12.28 -20.50 -35.97
CA LEU A 97 13.62 -20.90 -36.44
C LEU A 97 14.43 -19.79 -37.12
N LEU A 98 13.75 -18.87 -37.83
CA LEU A 98 14.36 -17.73 -38.52
C LEU A 98 14.13 -16.40 -37.79
N ALA A 99 13.40 -16.42 -36.68
CA ALA A 99 13.08 -15.25 -35.87
C ALA A 99 13.90 -15.24 -34.58
N ALA A 100 13.80 -14.16 -33.82
CA ALA A 100 14.44 -14.08 -32.51
C ALA A 100 13.91 -15.19 -31.58
N SER A 101 14.78 -15.77 -30.77
CA SER A 101 14.38 -16.70 -29.72
C SER A 101 13.55 -15.98 -28.65
N PRO A 102 12.49 -16.61 -28.11
CA PRO A 102 11.71 -16.02 -27.04
C PRO A 102 12.53 -15.92 -25.75
N THR A 103 12.28 -14.85 -24.99
CA THR A 103 12.68 -14.73 -23.58
C THR A 103 11.42 -14.78 -22.72
N TYR A 104 11.50 -15.30 -21.50
CA TYR A 104 10.31 -15.56 -20.67
C TYR A 104 10.25 -14.62 -19.48
N CYS A 105 9.11 -13.97 -19.28
CA CYS A 105 8.89 -13.09 -18.13
C CYS A 105 8.94 -13.89 -16.81
N ASP A 106 9.72 -13.44 -15.84
CA ASP A 106 9.85 -14.11 -14.55
C ASP A 106 8.55 -14.13 -13.73
N ASP A 107 7.64 -13.19 -13.96
CA ASP A 107 6.37 -13.11 -13.23
C ASP A 107 5.27 -13.95 -13.90
N CYS A 108 4.94 -13.65 -15.16
CA CYS A 108 3.80 -14.26 -15.85
C CYS A 108 4.16 -15.49 -16.69
N LYS A 109 5.45 -15.82 -16.82
CA LYS A 109 5.98 -16.96 -17.57
C LYS A 109 5.64 -16.99 -19.07
N LYS A 110 5.12 -15.89 -19.62
CA LYS A 110 4.84 -15.73 -21.04
C LYS A 110 6.08 -15.30 -21.82
N ALA A 111 6.12 -15.66 -23.11
CA ALA A 111 7.16 -15.30 -24.06
C ALA A 111 7.10 -13.81 -24.46
N VAL A 112 8.27 -13.17 -24.51
CA VAL A 112 8.47 -11.72 -24.69
C VAL A 112 9.65 -11.49 -25.64
N CYS A 113 9.52 -10.55 -26.57
CA CYS A 113 10.64 -10.10 -27.40
C CYS A 113 11.50 -9.09 -26.63
N THR A 114 12.76 -8.91 -27.02
CA THR A 114 13.70 -8.00 -26.33
C THR A 114 13.21 -6.55 -26.26
N LYS A 115 12.40 -6.09 -27.23
CA LYS A 115 11.79 -4.75 -27.23
C LYS A 115 10.66 -4.57 -26.22
N CYS A 116 10.00 -5.66 -25.84
CA CYS A 116 8.84 -5.67 -24.93
C CYS A 116 9.20 -6.16 -23.52
N GLY A 117 10.44 -6.62 -23.32
CA GLY A 117 10.98 -6.98 -22.03
C GLY A 117 11.78 -5.86 -21.39
N VAL A 118 12.10 -6.07 -20.11
CA VAL A 118 12.84 -5.15 -19.24
C VAL A 118 13.76 -5.99 -18.38
N ASP A 119 15.07 -5.73 -18.48
CA ASP A 119 16.07 -6.22 -17.53
C ASP A 119 16.00 -5.39 -16.25
N THR A 120 15.87 -6.05 -15.11
CA THR A 120 15.80 -5.42 -13.80
C THR A 120 16.42 -6.32 -12.73
N PHE A 121 16.31 -5.92 -11.47
CA PHE A 121 16.83 -6.69 -10.34
C PHE A 121 15.76 -6.84 -9.26
N ASN A 122 15.82 -7.94 -8.51
CA ASN A 122 15.04 -8.10 -7.29
C ASN A 122 15.69 -7.39 -6.09
N SER A 123 15.06 -7.49 -4.91
CA SER A 123 15.59 -6.94 -3.66
C SER A 123 16.92 -7.54 -3.21
N HIS A 124 17.30 -8.69 -3.75
CA HIS A 124 18.57 -9.38 -3.48
C HIS A 124 19.61 -9.15 -4.60
N HIS A 125 19.40 -8.15 -5.46
CA HIS A 125 20.28 -7.86 -6.60
C HIS A 125 20.43 -9.01 -7.60
N GLN A 126 19.48 -9.94 -7.64
CA GLN A 126 19.46 -10.99 -8.66
C GLN A 126 18.79 -10.44 -9.92
N PRO A 127 19.35 -10.73 -11.11
CA PRO A 127 18.79 -10.28 -12.37
C PRO A 127 17.40 -10.89 -12.58
N LEU A 128 16.49 -10.09 -13.12
CA LEU A 128 15.14 -10.46 -13.49
C LEU A 128 14.82 -9.95 -14.89
N TRP A 129 14.12 -10.75 -15.65
CA TRP A 129 13.57 -10.36 -16.94
C TRP A 129 12.05 -10.30 -16.87
N LEU A 130 11.48 -9.11 -17.10
CA LEU A 130 10.04 -8.89 -16.99
C LEU A 130 9.45 -8.37 -18.30
N CYS A 131 8.22 -8.76 -18.64
CA CYS A 131 7.47 -8.03 -19.64
C CYS A 131 7.11 -6.63 -19.10
N LYS A 132 6.95 -5.64 -19.99
CA LYS A 132 6.60 -4.26 -19.57
C LYS A 132 5.32 -4.18 -18.71
N ILE A 133 4.35 -5.08 -18.90
CA ILE A 133 3.13 -5.13 -18.08
C ILE A 133 3.45 -5.58 -16.64
N CYS A 134 4.23 -6.65 -16.47
CA CYS A 134 4.63 -7.12 -15.14
C CYS A 134 5.54 -6.11 -14.42
N SER A 135 6.46 -5.48 -15.17
CA SER A 135 7.26 -4.37 -14.66
C SER A 135 6.40 -3.22 -14.15
N GLU A 136 5.42 -2.75 -14.94
CA GLU A 136 4.50 -1.68 -14.53
C GLU A 136 3.62 -2.12 -13.35
N ASN A 137 3.19 -3.38 -13.30
CA ASN A 137 2.44 -3.91 -12.17
C ASN A 137 3.26 -3.84 -10.86
N ARG A 138 4.55 -4.17 -10.90
CA ARG A 138 5.44 -4.02 -9.73
C ARG A 138 5.59 -2.54 -9.31
N GLU A 139 5.74 -1.63 -10.27
CA GLU A 139 5.79 -0.20 -9.98
C GLU A 139 4.50 0.33 -9.37
N LEU A 140 3.35 -0.11 -9.88
CA LEU A 140 2.04 0.19 -9.30
C LEU A 140 1.97 -0.27 -7.85
N TRP A 141 2.42 -1.50 -7.56
CA TRP A 141 2.43 -2.03 -6.20
C TRP A 141 3.32 -1.23 -5.25
N LYS A 142 4.52 -0.83 -5.69
CA LYS A 142 5.43 0.01 -4.90
C LYS A 142 4.85 1.40 -4.66
N ARG A 143 4.43 2.08 -5.73
CA ARG A 143 4.00 3.49 -5.69
C ARG A 143 2.65 3.70 -5.01
N SER A 144 1.79 2.69 -4.95
CA SER A 144 0.50 2.76 -4.24
C SER A 144 0.57 2.23 -2.81
N GLY A 145 1.69 1.64 -2.37
CA GLY A 145 1.77 0.98 -1.08
C GLY A 145 1.03 -0.37 -1.01
N ALA A 146 0.53 -0.89 -2.14
CA ALA A 146 -0.18 -2.17 -2.17
C ALA A 146 0.67 -3.35 -1.66
N TRP A 147 1.99 -3.28 -1.81
CA TRP A 147 2.93 -4.27 -1.26
C TRP A 147 2.82 -4.42 0.28
N PHE A 148 2.48 -3.33 0.98
CA PHE A 148 2.34 -3.32 2.43
C PHE A 148 1.00 -3.91 2.86
N PHE A 149 -0.10 -3.49 2.21
CA PHE A 149 -1.45 -3.93 2.52
C PHE A 149 -1.87 -5.24 1.83
N LYS A 150 -0.98 -5.80 0.99
CA LYS A 150 -1.22 -7.00 0.16
C LYS A 150 -2.46 -6.85 -0.75
N GLY A 151 -2.76 -5.64 -1.19
CA GLY A 151 -3.91 -5.32 -2.02
C GLY A 151 -3.88 -3.88 -2.51
N ILE A 152 -4.50 -3.62 -3.66
CA ILE A 152 -4.58 -2.26 -4.22
C ILE A 152 -5.47 -1.42 -3.29
N PRO A 153 -5.00 -0.25 -2.81
CA PRO A 153 -5.82 0.65 -2.02
C PRO A 153 -7.10 1.08 -2.77
N LYS A 154 -8.07 1.62 -2.00
CA LYS A 154 -9.26 2.25 -2.60
C LYS A 154 -8.80 3.33 -3.59
N HIS A 155 -9.46 3.41 -4.74
CA HIS A 155 -9.13 4.34 -5.79
C HIS A 155 -10.36 4.66 -6.64
N VAL A 156 -10.30 5.77 -7.37
CA VAL A 156 -11.33 6.18 -8.34
C VAL A 156 -10.69 6.24 -9.72
N LEU A 157 -11.28 5.57 -10.70
CA LEU A 157 -10.79 5.64 -12.07
C LEU A 157 -11.04 7.04 -12.66
N PRO A 158 -10.11 7.57 -13.47
CA PRO A 158 -10.32 8.83 -14.16
C PRO A 158 -11.53 8.75 -15.10
N SER A 159 -12.24 9.86 -15.24
CA SER A 159 -13.28 10.00 -16.26
C SER A 159 -12.67 9.88 -17.65
N LYS A 160 -13.34 9.13 -18.54
CA LYS A 160 -12.93 8.89 -19.93
C LYS A 160 -13.15 10.11 -20.81
#